data_AF-C1A567-F1
#
_entry.id   AF-C1A567-F1
#
_cell.length_a   1.000
_cell.length_b   1.000
_cell.length_c   1.000
_cell.angle_alpha   90.00
_cell.angle_beta   90.00
_cell.angle_gamma   90.00
#
_symmetry.space_group_name_H-M   'P 1'
#
loop_
_entity.id
_entity.type
_entity.pdbx_description
1 polymer ?
#
loop_
_entity_poly.entity_id
_entity_poly.type
_entity_poly.pdbx_seq_one_letter_code
_entity_poly.pdbx_strand_id
1 'polypeptide(L)'
;MARPLLLLGPDSSPSLRLPMKLFGLIERTTSASPLKAALDKSVDRSRGIADRVAKATVNNGDGFALEAKTGNAQATVNPVNVEDEMVALADEQLRFLATSRLLEKTYQSLRTAIKGGGG
;
A
#
# COMPACT_ATOMS: atom_id res chain seq x y z
N MET A 1 -2.86 66.00 35.67
CA MET A 1 -2.03 64.79 35.89
C MET A 1 -2.79 63.61 35.32
N ALA A 2 -2.30 63.05 34.21
CA ALA A 2 -2.93 61.99 33.45
C ALA A 2 -2.10 60.70 33.57
N ARG A 3 -2.74 59.53 33.69
CA ARG A 3 -2.21 58.17 33.40
C ARG A 3 -3.25 57.06 33.71
N PRO A 4 -3.16 55.86 33.10
CA PRO A 4 -4.14 55.43 32.10
C PRO A 4 -4.86 54.09 32.40
N LEU A 5 -5.89 53.86 31.59
CA LEU A 5 -6.77 52.70 31.52
C LEU A 5 -6.00 51.40 31.17
N LEU A 6 -6.10 50.37 32.02
CA LEU A 6 -5.55 49.04 31.74
C LEU A 6 -6.46 48.27 30.77
N LEU A 7 -5.90 48.04 29.59
CA LEU A 7 -6.40 47.26 28.46
C LEU A 7 -6.43 45.75 28.80
N LEU A 8 -7.62 45.20 29.08
CA LEU A 8 -7.85 43.75 29.02
C LEU A 8 -8.24 43.40 27.57
N GLY A 9 -7.29 42.91 26.78
CA GLY A 9 -7.59 42.23 25.52
C GLY A 9 -7.74 40.73 25.74
N PRO A 10 -8.86 40.10 25.36
CA PRO A 10 -8.94 38.66 25.25
C PRO A 10 -9.06 38.26 23.77
N ASP A 11 -7.97 37.77 23.17
CA ASP A 11 -8.04 36.60 22.27
C ASP A 11 -6.64 36.02 22.08
N SER A 12 -6.32 35.01 22.88
CA SER A 12 -5.18 34.13 22.65
C SER A 12 -5.72 32.81 22.10
N SER A 13 -6.11 32.82 20.83
CA SER A 13 -6.43 31.59 20.11
C SER A 13 -5.16 30.76 19.89
N PRO A 14 -5.03 29.54 20.45
CA PRO A 14 -3.91 28.66 20.13
C PRO A 14 -4.10 28.17 18.70
N SER A 15 -3.31 28.71 17.78
CA SER A 15 -3.14 28.14 16.45
C SER A 15 -2.51 26.75 16.61
N LEU A 16 -3.35 25.71 16.72
CA LEU A 16 -2.93 24.31 16.63
C LEU A 16 -2.55 24.02 15.18
N ARG A 17 -1.38 24.54 14.76
CA ARG A 17 -0.73 24.11 13.53
C ARG A 17 -0.21 22.70 13.77
N LEU A 18 -1.04 21.72 13.40
CA LEU A 18 -0.62 20.32 13.27
C LEU A 18 0.72 20.25 12.55
N PRO A 19 1.71 19.49 13.05
CA PRO A 19 3.03 19.49 12.47
C PRO A 19 3.01 18.84 11.08
N MET A 20 3.17 19.70 10.07
CA MET A 20 3.62 19.44 8.69
C MET A 20 4.98 18.70 8.59
N LYS A 21 5.36 17.88 9.58
CA LYS A 21 6.68 17.22 9.64
C LYS A 21 6.63 15.72 9.39
N LEU A 22 5.50 15.06 9.68
CA LEU A 22 5.39 13.61 9.48
C LEU A 22 5.24 13.24 7.99
N PHE A 23 4.52 14.06 7.21
CA PHE A 23 4.34 13.83 5.77
C PHE A 23 5.59 14.16 4.94
N GLY A 24 6.39 15.16 5.35
CA GLY A 24 7.62 15.53 4.63
C GLY A 24 8.77 14.54 4.82
N LEU A 25 8.81 13.80 5.94
CA LEU A 25 9.87 12.82 6.20
C LEU A 25 9.73 11.57 5.32
N ILE A 26 8.48 11.14 5.06
CA ILE A 26 8.19 10.02 4.16
C ILE A 26 8.58 10.39 2.72
N GLU A 27 8.26 11.61 2.26
CA GLU A 27 8.67 12.05 0.91
C GLU A 27 10.18 12.16 0.73
N ARG A 28 10.94 12.55 1.77
CA ARG A 28 12.39 12.73 1.65
C ARG A 28 13.18 11.42 1.71
N THR A 29 12.65 10.41 2.41
CA THR A 29 13.34 9.12 2.62
C THR A 29 12.86 8.01 1.70
N THR A 30 11.70 8.19 1.07
CA THR A 30 11.13 7.22 0.14
C THR A 30 11.45 7.62 -1.30
N SER A 31 12.45 7.00 -1.89
CA SER A 31 12.82 7.21 -3.30
C SER A 31 11.95 6.38 -4.25
N ALA A 32 11.86 6.78 -5.53
CA ALA A 32 11.01 6.12 -6.52
C ALA A 32 11.43 4.68 -6.83
N SER A 33 12.74 4.38 -6.84
CA SER A 33 13.28 3.06 -7.14
C SER A 33 12.82 1.96 -6.17
N PRO A 34 12.93 2.09 -4.84
CA PRO A 34 12.43 1.07 -3.91
C PRO A 34 10.91 0.91 -3.95
N LEU A 35 10.14 1.98 -4.21
CA LEU A 35 8.70 1.89 -4.40
C LEU A 35 8.32 1.10 -5.64
N LYS A 36 9.01 1.33 -6.75
CA LYS A 36 8.81 0.54 -7.98
C LYS A 36 9.16 -0.92 -7.76
N ALA A 37 10.29 -1.21 -7.12
CA ALA A 37 10.70 -2.57 -6.80
C ALA A 37 9.70 -3.28 -5.87
N ALA A 38 9.15 -2.57 -4.88
CA ALA A 38 8.10 -3.08 -4.01
C ALA A 38 6.81 -3.39 -4.79
N LEU A 39 6.45 -2.53 -5.76
CA LEU A 39 5.30 -2.74 -6.64
C LEU A 39 5.46 -3.98 -7.51
N ASP A 40 6.64 -4.19 -8.10
CA ASP A 40 6.93 -5.37 -8.93
C ASP A 40 6.84 -6.65 -8.11
N LYS A 41 7.43 -6.66 -6.91
CA LYS A 41 7.32 -7.78 -5.98
C LYS A 41 5.87 -8.06 -5.56
N SER A 42 5.03 -7.02 -5.49
CA SER A 42 3.62 -7.14 -5.14
C SER A 42 2.80 -7.81 -6.26
N VAL A 43 3.12 -7.48 -7.53
CA VAL A 43 2.53 -8.13 -8.70
C VAL A 43 2.90 -9.61 -8.75
N ASP A 44 4.17 -9.94 -8.54
CA ASP A 44 4.62 -11.34 -8.54
C ASP A 44 3.97 -12.15 -7.42
N ARG A 45 3.80 -11.55 -6.23
CA ARG A 45 3.10 -12.21 -5.12
C ARG A 45 1.63 -12.43 -5.44
N SER A 46 0.95 -11.44 -6.03
CA SER A 46 -0.46 -11.54 -6.42
C SER A 46 -0.68 -12.68 -7.41
N ARG A 47 0.19 -12.83 -8.40
CA ARG A 47 0.16 -13.95 -9.35
C ARG A 47 0.33 -15.29 -8.65
N GLY A 48 1.33 -15.41 -7.77
CA GLY A 48 1.56 -16.65 -7.03
C GLY A 48 0.40 -17.05 -6.11
N ILE A 49 -0.27 -16.08 -5.48
CA ILE A 49 -1.48 -16.34 -4.66
C ILE A 49 -2.62 -16.80 -5.56
N ALA A 50 -2.88 -16.09 -6.67
CA ALA A 50 -3.94 -16.45 -7.60
C ALA A 50 -3.76 -17.87 -8.19
N ASP A 51 -2.53 -18.26 -8.52
CA ASP A 51 -2.21 -19.61 -8.98
C ASP A 51 -2.51 -20.68 -7.92
N ARG A 52 -2.24 -20.39 -6.64
CA ARG A 52 -2.55 -21.31 -5.54
C ARG A 52 -4.05 -21.43 -5.30
N VAL A 53 -4.78 -20.30 -5.32
CA VAL A 53 -6.25 -20.30 -5.24
C VAL A 53 -6.84 -21.13 -6.37
N ALA A 54 -6.41 -20.90 -7.62
CA ALA A 54 -6.93 -21.63 -8.78
C ALA A 54 -6.66 -23.14 -8.71
N LYS A 55 -5.47 -23.56 -8.24
CA LYS A 55 -5.16 -24.98 -8.05
C LYS A 55 -5.96 -25.60 -6.90
N ALA A 56 -6.16 -24.85 -5.83
CA ALA A 56 -6.95 -25.30 -4.69
C ALA A 56 -8.44 -25.46 -5.04
N THR A 57 -8.99 -24.62 -5.93
CA THR A 57 -10.38 -24.79 -6.40
C THR A 57 -10.58 -26.05 -7.25
N VAL A 58 -9.55 -26.50 -7.98
CA VAL A 58 -9.62 -27.74 -8.79
C VAL A 58 -9.51 -29.00 -7.92
N ASN A 59 -8.76 -28.93 -6.81
CA ASN A 59 -8.52 -30.09 -5.94
C ASN A 59 -9.57 -30.27 -4.82
N ASN A 60 -10.42 -29.28 -4.55
CA ASN A 60 -11.42 -29.31 -3.46
C ASN A 60 -12.79 -29.92 -3.86
N GLY A 61 -12.86 -30.68 -4.95
CA GLY A 61 -13.96 -31.64 -5.18
C GLY A 61 -15.27 -31.10 -5.78
N ASP A 62 -15.55 -29.78 -5.73
CA ASP A 62 -16.84 -29.22 -6.20
C ASP A 62 -16.78 -28.43 -7.53
N GLY A 63 -15.61 -28.35 -8.19
CA GLY A 63 -15.45 -27.53 -9.38
C GLY A 63 -14.54 -28.13 -10.45
N PHE A 64 -15.12 -28.50 -11.60
CA PHE A 64 -14.42 -28.74 -12.87
C PHE A 64 -13.18 -29.66 -12.77
N ALA A 65 -13.28 -30.78 -12.05
CA ALA A 65 -12.24 -31.79 -12.07
C ALA A 65 -12.21 -32.44 -13.48
N LEU A 66 -11.26 -32.02 -14.32
CA LEU A 66 -10.81 -32.84 -15.44
C LEU A 66 -10.27 -34.14 -14.85
N GLU A 67 -10.95 -35.25 -15.14
CA GLU A 67 -10.53 -36.61 -14.76
C GLU A 67 -9.05 -36.81 -15.14
N ALA A 68 -8.17 -36.74 -14.14
CA ALA A 68 -6.76 -36.95 -14.33
C ALA A 68 -6.55 -38.42 -14.68
N LYS A 69 -6.28 -38.69 -15.97
CA LYS A 69 -5.88 -40.00 -16.47
C LYS A 69 -4.83 -40.60 -15.55
N THR A 70 -5.17 -41.77 -15.02
CA THR A 70 -4.41 -42.58 -14.06
C THR A 70 -2.91 -42.57 -14.30
N GLY A 71 -2.16 -41.97 -13.37
CA GLY A 71 -0.70 -41.94 -13.43
C GLY A 71 -0.05 -41.00 -12.41
N ASN A 72 -0.06 -41.41 -11.14
CA ASN A 72 0.91 -41.05 -10.11
C ASN A 72 1.46 -39.60 -10.11
N ALA A 73 0.72 -38.69 -9.47
CA ALA A 73 1.34 -37.53 -8.84
C ALA A 73 0.83 -37.45 -7.40
N GLN A 74 1.50 -38.16 -6.48
CA GLN A 74 1.42 -37.83 -5.07
C GLN A 74 2.07 -36.47 -4.87
N ALA A 75 1.32 -35.40 -5.12
CA ALA A 75 1.65 -34.11 -4.58
C ALA A 75 1.40 -34.22 -3.07
N THR A 76 2.45 -34.06 -2.26
CA THR A 76 2.33 -33.76 -0.84
C THR A 76 1.66 -32.40 -0.72
N VAL A 77 0.35 -32.36 -0.88
CA VAL A 77 -0.45 -31.14 -0.79
C VAL A 77 -0.77 -30.98 0.68
N ASN A 78 0.02 -30.14 1.37
CA ASN A 78 -0.50 -29.48 2.55
C ASN A 78 -1.79 -28.77 2.10
N PRO A 79 -2.98 -29.12 2.64
CA PRO A 79 -4.23 -28.60 2.11
C PRO A 79 -4.20 -27.08 2.11
N VAL A 80 -4.20 -26.49 0.93
CA VAL A 80 -4.22 -25.04 0.76
C VAL A 80 -5.61 -24.56 1.20
N ASN A 81 -5.67 -23.81 2.30
CA ASN A 81 -6.90 -23.16 2.70
C ASN A 81 -7.20 -22.00 1.75
N VAL A 82 -8.23 -22.18 0.92
CA VAL A 82 -8.64 -21.19 -0.08
C VAL A 82 -9.04 -19.87 0.59
N GLU A 83 -9.68 -19.93 1.76
CA GLU A 83 -10.12 -18.73 2.48
C GLU A 83 -8.91 -17.88 2.89
N ASP A 84 -7.88 -18.50 3.46
CA ASP A 84 -6.65 -17.81 3.87
C ASP A 84 -5.90 -17.20 2.67
N GLU A 85 -5.84 -17.91 1.54
CA GLU A 85 -5.21 -17.40 0.32
C GLU A 85 -6.00 -16.23 -0.29
N MET A 86 -7.33 -16.27 -0.24
CA MET A 86 -8.18 -15.17 -0.70
C MET A 86 -8.03 -13.93 0.19
N VAL A 87 -7.88 -14.10 1.51
CA VAL A 87 -7.56 -13.00 2.43
C VAL A 87 -6.16 -12.43 2.12
N ALA A 88 -5.18 -13.30 1.90
CA ALA A 88 -3.83 -12.87 1.51
C ALA A 88 -3.82 -12.11 0.18
N LEU A 89 -4.65 -12.52 -0.79
CA LEU A 89 -4.81 -11.81 -2.05
C LEU A 89 -5.38 -10.41 -1.84
N ALA A 90 -6.39 -10.26 -0.97
CA ALA A 90 -7.00 -8.97 -0.66
C ALA A 90 -6.02 -8.01 0.05
N ASP A 91 -5.22 -8.51 1.02
CA ASP A 91 -4.16 -7.71 1.66
C ASP A 91 -3.13 -7.25 0.61
N GLU A 92 -2.77 -8.13 -0.32
CA GLU A 92 -1.80 -7.78 -1.36
C GLU A 92 -2.35 -6.71 -2.32
N GLN A 93 -3.64 -6.73 -2.64
CA GLN A 93 -4.27 -5.66 -3.42
C GLN A 93 -4.23 -4.31 -2.69
N LEU A 94 -4.50 -4.29 -1.38
CA LEU A 94 -4.39 -3.07 -0.58
C LEU A 94 -2.95 -2.55 -0.56
N ARG A 95 -1.97 -3.43 -0.38
CA ARG A 95 -0.55 -3.09 -0.39
C ARG A 95 -0.10 -2.55 -1.75
N PHE A 96 -0.54 -3.16 -2.85
CA PHE A 96 -0.29 -2.67 -4.21
C PHE A 96 -0.82 -1.26 -4.41
N LEU A 97 -2.09 -1.02 -4.02
CA LEU A 97 -2.78 0.26 -4.22
C LEU A 97 -2.17 1.37 -3.35
N ALA A 98 -1.77 1.06 -2.12
CA ALA A 98 -1.05 1.99 -1.27
C ALA A 98 0.32 2.37 -1.86
N THR A 99 1.08 1.37 -2.33
CA THR A 99 2.41 1.58 -2.90
C THR A 99 2.37 2.36 -4.21
N SER A 100 1.39 2.08 -5.08
CA SER A 100 1.21 2.80 -6.35
C SER A 100 0.84 4.26 -6.13
N ARG A 101 -0.08 4.55 -5.20
CA ARG A 101 -0.42 5.93 -4.82
C ARG A 101 0.76 6.68 -4.21
N LEU A 102 1.58 6.01 -3.41
CA LEU A 102 2.78 6.62 -2.84
C LEU A 102 3.80 6.94 -3.94
N LEU A 103 4.02 6.02 -4.88
CA LEU A 103 4.91 6.23 -6.03
C LEU A 103 4.44 7.40 -6.90
N GLU A 104 3.14 7.48 -7.18
CA GLU A 104 2.54 8.60 -7.92
C GLU A 104 2.85 9.94 -7.24
N LYS A 105 2.60 10.04 -5.93
CA LYS A 105 2.89 11.25 -5.14
C LYS A 105 4.38 11.60 -5.16
N THR A 106 5.27 10.62 -5.00
CA THR A 106 6.72 10.84 -5.09
C THR A 106 7.10 11.44 -6.44
N TYR A 107 6.58 10.94 -7.56
CA TYR A 107 6.85 11.52 -8.87
C TYR A 107 6.25 12.93 -9.04
N GLN A 108 5.06 13.19 -8.50
CA GLN A 108 4.45 14.53 -8.51
C GLN A 108 5.30 15.54 -7.72
N SER A 109 5.81 15.14 -6.56
CA SER A 109 6.71 15.95 -5.73
C SER A 109 8.01 16.28 -6.46
N LEU A 110 8.67 15.26 -7.05
CA LEU A 110 9.88 15.45 -7.86
C LEU A 110 9.64 16.41 -9.03
N ARG A 111 8.53 16.23 -9.77
CA ARG A 111 8.16 17.12 -10.88
C ARG A 111 7.95 18.56 -10.43
N THR A 112 7.31 18.75 -9.27
CA THR A 112 7.07 20.08 -8.70
C THR A 112 8.37 20.75 -8.27
N ALA A 113 9.27 20.00 -7.62
CA ALA A 113 10.58 20.52 -7.21
C ALA A 113 11.41 20.97 -8.43
N ILE A 114 11.41 20.19 -9.52
CA ILE A 114 12.10 20.55 -10.77
C ILE A 114 11.51 21.81 -11.41
N LYS A 115 10.18 21.95 -11.41
CA LYS A 115 9.50 23.12 -12.00
C LYS A 115 9.58 24.38 -11.12
N GLY A 116 9.57 24.22 -9.80
CA GLY A 116 9.55 25.32 -8.83
C GLY A 116 10.94 25.81 -8.40
N GLY A 117 12.01 25.03 -8.63
CA GLY A 117 13.39 25.42 -8.32
C GLY A 117 14.11 26.24 -9.40
N GLY A 118 13.39 26.67 -10.45
CA GLY A 118 13.93 27.42 -11.59
C GLY A 118 13.55 28.90 -11.64
N GLY A 119 13.14 29.50 -10.51
CA GLY A 119 12.74 30.92 -10.40
C GLY A 119 13.32 31.58 -9.17
#